data_AF-A0A915APN6-F1
#
_entry.id   AF-A0A915APN6-F1
#
_cell.length_a   1.000
_cell.length_b   1.000
_cell.length_c   1.000
_cell.angle_alpha   90.00
_cell.angle_beta   90.00
_cell.angle_gamma   90.00
#
_symmetry.space_group_name_H-M   'P 1'
#
loop_
_entity.id
_entity.type
_entity.pdbx_description
1 polymer ?
#
loop_
_entity_poly.entity_id
_entity_poly.type
_entity_poly.pdbx_seq_one_letter_code
_entity_poly.pdbx_strand_id
1 'polypeptide(L)'
;MPREDREQEEEQRARNAYDLIRMRLDRLQKNIEKPVSIPQRRDTRKPRPPPDFVRNVVGSSAAAGSAEFHIFRNNRKREMDRLDYMNQKAQQEELDAEYEAKREKQMKLEEERTAKKRSKRQRYKEKLKRHKRKEASKREKDDDSDEAMSSAEHTDDDDASLSDPTLGKEALSTQSNVRNEGEAVSCNDSKGDITGKGNVIEDCSNGDQQRSDVESEAFAGDISNSGEEKVDT
;
A
#
# COMPACT_ATOMS: atom_id res chain seq x y z
N MET A 1 -7.84 8.38 41.23
CA MET A 1 -9.17 7.91 40.80
C MET A 1 -9.22 8.01 39.29
N PRO A 2 -9.34 6.90 38.54
CA PRO A 2 -9.57 6.96 37.11
C PRO A 2 -10.91 7.66 36.85
N ARG A 3 -10.93 8.66 35.98
CA ARG A 3 -12.18 9.29 35.53
C ARG A 3 -12.72 8.39 34.43
N GLU A 4 -13.75 7.62 34.73
CA GLU A 4 -14.49 6.88 33.72
C GLU A 4 -15.12 7.91 32.77
N ASP A 5 -14.75 7.85 31.50
CA ASP A 5 -15.36 8.67 30.47
C ASP A 5 -16.82 8.18 30.33
N ARG A 6 -17.77 8.84 30.99
CA ARG A 6 -19.23 8.56 30.90
C ARG A 6 -19.72 8.29 29.47
N GLU A 7 -19.03 8.89 28.50
CA GLU A 7 -19.25 8.73 27.09
C GLU A 7 -19.07 7.29 26.57
N GLN A 8 -18.08 6.56 27.10
CA GLN A 8 -17.78 5.19 26.70
C GLN A 8 -18.81 4.21 27.27
N GLU A 9 -19.31 4.46 28.48
CA GLU A 9 -20.38 3.67 29.10
C GLU A 9 -21.71 3.81 28.36
N GLU A 10 -22.04 5.02 27.91
CA GLU A 10 -23.21 5.27 27.05
C GLU A 10 -23.10 4.50 25.73
N GLU A 11 -21.93 4.50 25.10
CA GLU A 11 -21.70 3.75 23.86
C GLU A 11 -21.79 2.24 24.07
N GLN A 12 -21.30 1.72 25.20
CA GLN A 12 -21.43 0.28 25.55
C GLN A 12 -22.89 -0.15 25.79
N ARG A 13 -23.80 0.78 26.11
CA ARG A 13 -25.22 0.49 26.31
C ARG A 13 -25.98 0.26 24.99
N ALA A 14 -25.42 0.63 23.85
CA ALA A 14 -26.06 0.41 22.55
C ALA A 14 -26.26 -1.08 22.25
N ARG A 15 -27.39 -1.41 21.63
CA ARG A 15 -27.68 -2.77 21.16
C ARG A 15 -27.38 -2.94 19.67
N ASN A 16 -27.66 -1.90 18.87
CA ASN A 16 -27.43 -1.88 17.43
C ASN A 16 -26.48 -0.76 16.99
N ALA A 17 -25.89 -0.89 15.79
CA ALA A 17 -25.07 0.15 15.18
C ALA A 17 -25.83 1.48 14.99
N TYR A 18 -27.13 1.40 14.70
CA TYR A 18 -28.01 2.57 14.63
C TYR A 18 -28.14 3.29 15.98
N ASP A 19 -28.21 2.55 17.09
CA ASP A 19 -28.31 3.13 18.44
C ASP A 19 -27.01 3.85 18.83
N LEU A 20 -25.84 3.28 18.46
CA LEU A 20 -24.54 3.94 18.64
C LEU A 20 -24.47 5.29 17.92
N ILE A 21 -24.90 5.32 16.65
CA ILE A 21 -24.90 6.54 15.84
C ILE A 21 -25.89 7.55 16.43
N ARG A 22 -27.09 7.10 16.83
CA ARG A 22 -28.11 7.95 17.46
C ARG A 22 -27.58 8.63 18.72
N MET A 23 -26.95 7.88 19.64
CA MET A 23 -26.38 8.45 20.86
C MET A 23 -25.25 9.45 20.58
N ARG A 24 -24.37 9.16 19.60
CA ARG A 24 -23.33 10.10 19.16
C ARG A 24 -23.91 11.37 18.54
N LEU A 25 -24.97 11.25 17.75
CA LEU A 25 -25.69 12.38 17.18
C LEU A 25 -26.38 13.22 18.26
N ASP A 26 -27.10 12.59 19.19
CA ASP A 26 -27.74 13.27 20.31
C ASP A 26 -26.70 14.02 21.16
N ARG A 27 -25.49 13.47 21.33
CA ARG A 27 -24.35 14.13 22.00
C ARG A 27 -23.87 15.38 21.26
N LEU A 28 -23.73 15.31 19.94
CA LEU A 28 -23.34 16.44 19.11
C LEU A 28 -24.43 17.53 19.08
N GLN A 29 -25.70 17.13 19.03
CA GLN A 29 -26.85 18.04 19.00
C GLN A 29 -27.08 18.77 20.33
N LYS A 30 -26.66 18.20 21.47
CA LYS A 30 -26.71 18.92 22.76
C LYS A 30 -25.86 20.20 22.76
N ASN A 31 -24.81 20.28 21.93
CA ASN A 31 -23.88 21.41 21.89
C ASN A 31 -23.65 21.88 20.44
N ILE A 32 -24.70 22.40 19.79
CA ILE A 32 -24.66 22.79 18.36
C ILE A 32 -23.66 23.93 18.10
N GLU A 33 -23.49 24.86 19.05
CA GLU A 33 -22.59 26.01 18.89
C GLU A 33 -21.10 25.62 18.97
N LYS A 34 -20.76 24.47 19.54
CA LYS A 34 -19.37 24.02 19.66
C LYS A 34 -18.94 23.38 18.33
N PRO A 35 -17.93 23.92 17.63
CA PRO A 35 -17.45 23.31 16.40
C PRO A 35 -16.89 21.91 16.69
N VAL A 36 -17.23 20.95 15.83
CA VAL A 36 -16.79 19.56 15.96
C VAL A 36 -15.32 19.44 15.54
N SER A 37 -14.49 18.86 16.42
CA SER A 37 -13.07 18.62 16.13
C SER A 37 -12.91 17.34 15.30
N ILE A 38 -12.84 17.47 13.97
CA ILE A 38 -12.51 16.36 13.08
C ILE A 38 -10.99 16.13 13.15
N PRO A 39 -10.52 14.94 13.55
CA PRO A 39 -9.08 14.66 13.62
C PRO A 39 -8.49 14.70 12.22
N GLN A 40 -7.47 15.53 12.03
CA GLN A 40 -6.68 15.54 10.80
C GLN A 40 -5.85 14.24 10.71
N ARG A 41 -5.56 13.80 9.47
CA ARG A 41 -4.69 12.64 9.23
C ARG A 41 -3.34 12.88 9.91
N ARG A 42 -2.87 11.88 10.67
CA ARG A 42 -1.59 11.97 11.37
C ARG A 42 -0.45 11.89 10.37
N ASP A 43 0.52 12.78 10.50
CA ASP A 43 1.79 12.70 9.78
C ASP A 43 2.57 11.46 10.21
N THR A 44 3.35 10.90 9.28
CA THR A 44 4.30 9.83 9.61
C THR A 44 5.34 10.36 10.59
N ARG A 45 5.83 9.49 11.48
CA ARG A 45 6.77 9.88 12.54
C ARG A 45 8.14 10.19 11.93
N LYS A 46 8.39 11.47 11.67
CA LYS A 46 9.66 11.99 11.16
C LYS A 46 10.70 12.08 12.29
N PRO A 47 11.99 11.79 12.03
CA PRO A 47 13.06 12.08 12.98
C PRO A 47 13.09 13.59 13.25
N ARG A 48 13.40 13.99 14.49
CA ARG A 48 13.50 15.41 14.83
C ARG A 48 14.71 16.02 14.10
N PRO A 49 14.60 17.24 13.58
CA PRO A 49 15.74 17.91 12.99
C PRO A 49 16.85 18.08 14.04
N PRO A 50 18.13 17.99 13.63
CA PRO A 50 19.24 18.28 14.53
C PRO A 50 19.16 19.75 14.98
N PRO A 51 19.53 20.06 16.23
CA PRO A 51 19.58 21.45 16.70
C PRO A 51 20.73 22.21 16.00
N ASP A 52 20.47 23.46 15.60
CA ASP A 52 21.46 24.28 14.87
C ASP A 52 22.73 24.56 15.68
N PHE A 53 22.57 24.82 16.99
CA PHE A 53 23.69 25.13 17.88
C PHE A 53 23.64 24.29 19.14
N VAL A 54 24.74 23.57 19.39
CA VAL A 54 25.00 22.91 20.67
C VAL A 54 25.77 23.90 21.55
N ARG A 55 25.15 24.33 22.66
CA ARG A 55 25.72 25.35 23.56
C ARG A 55 26.72 24.77 24.57
N ASN A 56 26.58 23.49 24.90
CA ASN A 56 27.33 22.84 25.99
C ASN A 56 28.42 21.94 25.44
N VAL A 57 29.25 22.46 24.53
CA VAL A 57 30.38 21.73 23.96
C VAL A 57 31.58 21.89 24.88
N VAL A 58 32.07 20.78 25.43
CA VAL A 58 33.33 20.77 26.18
C VAL A 58 34.51 20.89 25.22
N GLY A 59 35.62 21.49 25.66
CA GLY A 59 36.78 21.74 24.79
C GLY A 59 37.33 20.46 24.14
N SER A 60 37.92 20.57 22.94
CA SER A 60 38.33 19.42 22.12
C SER A 60 39.38 18.52 22.79
N SER A 61 40.17 19.05 23.72
CA SER A 61 41.18 18.30 24.49
C SER A 61 40.72 17.92 25.89
N ALA A 62 39.46 18.22 26.25
CA ALA A 62 38.91 17.83 27.55
C ALA A 62 38.78 16.30 27.64
N ALA A 63 39.06 15.73 28.81
CA ALA A 63 38.89 14.30 29.05
C ALA A 63 37.40 13.92 29.05
N ALA A 64 37.10 12.64 28.79
CA ALA A 64 35.74 12.12 28.77
C ALA A 64 35.03 12.38 30.11
N GLY A 65 33.98 13.20 30.07
CA GLY A 65 33.14 13.48 31.23
C GLY A 65 32.15 12.34 31.51
N SER A 66 31.59 12.29 32.72
CA SER A 66 30.60 11.28 33.11
C SER A 66 29.30 11.32 32.28
N ALA A 67 28.96 12.48 31.69
CA ALA A 67 27.78 12.65 30.85
C ALA A 67 27.99 12.21 29.39
N GLU A 68 29.24 12.06 28.94
CA GLU A 68 29.57 11.81 27.53
C GLU A 68 28.98 10.50 27.03
N PHE A 69 28.97 9.47 27.88
CA PHE A 69 28.35 8.19 27.58
C PHE A 69 26.84 8.32 27.26
N HIS A 70 26.11 9.11 28.04
CA HIS A 70 24.68 9.31 27.80
C HIS A 70 24.41 10.18 26.56
N ILE A 71 25.28 11.13 26.27
CA ILE A 71 25.22 11.93 25.04
C ILE A 71 25.38 11.01 23.82
N PHE A 72 26.42 10.17 23.81
CA PHE A 72 26.65 9.19 22.73
C PHE A 72 25.48 8.23 22.57
N ARG A 73 24.97 7.64 23.66
CA ARG A 73 23.81 6.71 23.61
C ARG A 73 22.58 7.36 22.96
N ASN A 74 22.27 8.60 23.35
CA ASN A 74 21.13 9.33 22.81
C ASN A 74 21.34 9.74 21.35
N ASN A 75 22.57 10.15 20.99
CA ASN A 75 22.93 10.50 19.63
C ASN A 75 22.85 9.28 18.71
N ARG A 76 23.46 8.15 19.11
CA ARG A 76 23.40 6.88 18.38
C ARG A 76 21.97 6.43 18.16
N LYS A 77 21.12 6.47 19.20
CA LYS A 77 19.70 6.13 19.04
C LYS A 77 19.01 7.06 18.03
N ARG A 78 19.21 8.37 18.14
CA ARG A 78 18.64 9.35 17.20
C ARG A 78 19.10 9.10 15.77
N GLU A 79 20.36 8.72 15.58
CA GLU A 79 20.93 8.47 14.27
C GLU A 79 20.43 7.14 13.68
N MET A 80 20.36 6.07 14.46
CA MET A 80 19.75 4.81 14.01
C MET A 80 18.27 5.02 13.65
N ASP A 81 17.49 5.69 14.51
CA ASP A 81 16.09 6.02 14.23
C ASP A 81 15.95 6.85 12.93
N ARG A 82 16.93 7.73 12.63
CA ARG A 82 16.96 8.53 11.41
C ARG A 82 17.27 7.68 10.18
N LEU A 83 18.27 6.80 10.26
CA LEU A 83 18.65 5.90 9.17
C LEU A 83 17.53 4.91 8.86
N ASP A 84 16.93 4.31 9.89
CA ASP A 84 15.79 3.40 9.75
C ASP A 84 14.60 4.09 9.08
N TYR A 85 14.30 5.34 9.46
CA TYR A 85 13.26 6.13 8.80
C TYR A 85 13.56 6.38 7.32
N MET A 86 14.81 6.73 6.97
CA MET A 86 15.19 6.96 5.57
C MET A 86 15.08 5.68 4.74
N ASN A 87 15.54 4.56 5.29
CA ASN A 87 15.49 3.26 4.62
C ASN A 87 14.04 2.78 4.43
N GLN A 88 13.20 2.88 5.46
CA GLN A 88 11.78 2.51 5.38
C GLN A 88 11.03 3.39 4.37
N LYS A 89 11.33 4.69 4.36
CA LYS A 89 10.72 5.63 3.40
C LYS A 89 11.13 5.30 1.96
N ALA A 90 12.41 5.03 1.72
CA ALA A 90 12.90 4.63 0.40
C ALA A 90 12.24 3.33 -0.09
N GLN A 91 12.13 2.32 0.79
CA GLN A 91 11.43 1.07 0.47
C GLN A 91 9.95 1.29 0.15
N GLN A 92 9.26 2.14 0.92
CA GLN A 92 7.85 2.48 0.64
C GLN A 92 7.70 3.17 -0.72
N GLU A 93 8.55 4.15 -1.01
CA GLU A 93 8.53 4.88 -2.30
C GLU A 93 8.80 3.96 -3.50
N GLU A 94 9.72 3.00 -3.36
CA GLU A 94 9.99 2.00 -4.40
C GLU A 94 8.78 1.08 -4.64
N LEU A 95 8.19 0.54 -3.56
CA LEU A 95 7.01 -0.32 -3.66
C LEU A 95 5.79 0.41 -4.23
N ASP A 96 5.59 1.67 -3.84
CA ASP A 96 4.50 2.51 -4.34
C ASP A 96 4.69 2.81 -5.83
N ALA A 97 5.90 3.19 -6.25
CA ALA A 97 6.24 3.43 -7.66
C ALA A 97 6.05 2.17 -8.53
N GLU A 98 6.47 1.00 -8.03
CA GLU A 98 6.20 -0.27 -8.71
C GLU A 98 4.71 -0.57 -8.85
N TYR A 99 3.94 -0.32 -7.79
CA TYR A 99 2.50 -0.57 -7.78
C TYR A 99 1.79 0.35 -8.77
N GLU A 100 2.12 1.64 -8.77
CA GLU A 100 1.58 2.63 -9.71
C GLU A 100 1.92 2.25 -11.16
N ALA A 101 3.17 1.87 -11.44
CA ALA A 101 3.58 1.42 -12.77
C ALA A 101 2.82 0.16 -13.22
N LYS A 102 2.60 -0.81 -12.31
CA LYS A 102 1.81 -2.02 -12.60
C LYS A 102 0.34 -1.67 -12.87
N ARG A 103 -0.25 -0.78 -12.06
CA ARG A 103 -1.63 -0.31 -12.20
C ARG A 103 -1.85 0.43 -13.52
N GLU A 104 -0.95 1.33 -13.88
CA GLU A 104 -1.03 2.06 -15.15
C GLU A 104 -0.92 1.14 -16.36
N LYS A 105 -0.01 0.15 -16.31
CA LYS A 105 0.11 -0.86 -17.38
C LYS A 105 -1.18 -1.63 -17.55
N GLN A 106 -1.80 -2.07 -16.46
CA GLN A 106 -3.09 -2.76 -16.50
C GLN A 106 -4.20 -1.88 -17.07
N MET A 107 -4.31 -0.63 -16.60
CA MET A 107 -5.28 0.33 -17.14
C MET A 107 -5.09 0.56 -18.64
N LYS A 108 -3.86 0.77 -19.12
CA LYS A 108 -3.55 0.94 -20.54
C LYS A 108 -3.95 -0.29 -21.36
N LEU A 109 -3.64 -1.50 -20.89
CA LEU A 109 -4.03 -2.74 -21.55
C LEU A 109 -5.55 -2.93 -21.62
N GLU A 110 -6.27 -2.59 -20.55
CA GLU A 110 -7.73 -2.61 -20.52
C GLU A 110 -8.34 -1.56 -21.44
N GLU A 111 -7.80 -0.34 -21.45
CA GLU A 111 -8.19 0.75 -22.36
C GLU A 111 -7.97 0.37 -23.82
N GLU A 112 -6.83 -0.22 -24.17
CA GLU A 112 -6.57 -0.71 -25.52
C GLU A 112 -7.54 -1.81 -25.93
N ARG A 113 -7.78 -2.80 -25.06
CA ARG A 113 -8.75 -3.88 -25.31
C ARG A 113 -10.16 -3.33 -25.50
N THR A 114 -10.57 -2.39 -24.64
CA THR A 114 -11.90 -1.76 -24.72
C THR A 114 -12.02 -0.83 -25.93
N ALA A 115 -10.98 -0.07 -26.29
CA ALA A 115 -10.94 0.79 -27.47
C ALA A 115 -10.99 -0.01 -28.78
N LYS A 116 -10.26 -1.13 -28.88
CA LYS A 116 -10.35 -2.07 -30.01
C LYS A 116 -11.77 -2.61 -30.16
N LYS A 117 -12.42 -3.02 -29.06
CA LYS A 117 -13.83 -3.49 -29.10
C LYS A 117 -14.81 -2.35 -29.43
N ARG A 118 -14.60 -1.16 -28.88
CA ARG A 118 -15.44 0.03 -29.12
C ARG A 118 -15.38 0.48 -30.58
N SER A 119 -14.19 0.55 -31.17
CA SER A 119 -14.00 0.92 -32.58
C SER A 119 -14.64 -0.09 -33.53
N LYS A 120 -14.52 -1.41 -33.26
CA LYS A 120 -15.26 -2.44 -34.01
C LYS A 120 -16.78 -2.21 -33.97
N ARG A 121 -17.35 -1.95 -32.79
CA ARG A 121 -18.79 -1.67 -32.64
C ARG A 121 -19.20 -0.36 -33.32
N GLN A 122 -18.37 0.68 -33.29
CA GLN A 122 -18.63 1.96 -33.97
C GLN A 122 -18.65 1.77 -35.49
N ARG A 123 -17.67 1.07 -36.07
CA ARG A 123 -17.65 0.72 -37.50
C ARG A 123 -18.89 -0.06 -37.92
N TYR A 124 -19.33 -1.03 -37.11
CA TYR A 124 -20.57 -1.78 -37.38
C TYR A 124 -21.81 -0.88 -37.34
N LYS A 125 -21.93 -0.01 -36.31
CA LYS A 125 -23.03 0.96 -36.20
C LYS A 125 -23.07 1.94 -37.38
N GLU A 126 -21.91 2.41 -37.84
CA GLU A 126 -21.80 3.30 -39.00
C GLU A 126 -22.21 2.61 -40.31
N LYS A 127 -21.77 1.35 -40.51
CA LYS A 127 -22.21 0.52 -41.65
C LYS A 127 -23.73 0.34 -41.65
N LEU A 128 -24.32 -0.01 -40.50
CA LEU A 128 -25.77 -0.20 -40.36
C LEU A 128 -26.54 1.11 -40.62
N LYS A 129 -26.05 2.25 -40.09
CA LYS A 129 -26.64 3.57 -40.38
C LYS A 129 -26.54 3.93 -41.87
N ARG A 130 -25.43 3.62 -42.53
CA ARG A 130 -25.26 3.83 -43.97
C ARG A 130 -26.21 2.97 -44.79
N HIS A 131 -26.39 1.69 -44.41
CA HIS A 131 -27.35 0.81 -45.06
C HIS A 131 -28.78 1.34 -44.93
N LYS A 132 -29.21 1.67 -43.70
CA LYS A 132 -30.54 2.22 -43.44
C LYS A 132 -30.81 3.53 -44.20
N ARG A 133 -29.80 4.42 -44.31
CA ARG A 133 -29.90 5.65 -45.13
C ARG A 133 -30.05 5.35 -46.61
N LYS A 134 -29.29 4.37 -47.14
CA LYS A 134 -29.42 3.94 -48.54
C LYS A 134 -30.79 3.33 -48.81
N GLU A 135 -31.29 2.46 -47.93
CA GLU A 135 -32.64 1.89 -48.05
C GLU A 135 -33.73 2.96 -47.98
N ALA A 136 -33.62 3.92 -47.07
CA ALA A 136 -34.56 5.04 -47.00
C ALA A 136 -34.54 5.89 -48.29
N SER A 137 -33.36 6.19 -48.84
CA SER A 137 -33.25 6.92 -50.12
C SER A 137 -33.73 6.12 -51.34
N LYS A 138 -33.71 4.78 -51.25
CA LYS A 138 -34.22 3.89 -52.31
C LYS A 138 -35.75 3.80 -52.25
N ARG A 139 -36.32 3.74 -51.04
CA ARG A 139 -37.77 3.79 -50.81
C ARG A 139 -38.43 5.12 -51.19
N GLU A 140 -37.70 6.24 -51.20
CA GLU A 140 -38.24 7.50 -51.76
C GLU A 140 -38.12 7.61 -53.29
N LYS A 141 -37.40 6.68 -53.94
CA LYS A 141 -37.26 6.62 -55.41
C LYS A 141 -38.09 5.52 -56.07
N ASP A 142 -38.39 4.47 -55.31
CA ASP A 142 -39.22 3.34 -55.70
C ASP A 142 -40.52 3.37 -54.86
N ASP A 143 -41.43 4.30 -55.18
CA ASP A 143 -42.87 4.19 -54.85
C ASP A 143 -43.59 3.47 -56.02
N ASP A 144 -42.97 2.38 -56.48
CA ASP A 144 -43.63 1.34 -57.28
C ASP A 144 -42.78 0.05 -57.21
N SER A 145 -43.44 -1.05 -56.88
CA SER A 145 -42.95 -2.43 -56.79
C SER A 145 -42.22 -2.89 -55.51
N ASP A 146 -42.98 -3.72 -54.81
CA ASP A 146 -42.71 -4.53 -53.62
C ASP A 146 -41.58 -5.58 -53.73
N GLU A 147 -41.10 -5.96 -52.55
CA GLU A 147 -40.39 -7.18 -52.17
C GLU A 147 -38.93 -7.45 -52.63
N ALA A 148 -38.00 -7.41 -51.66
CA ALA A 148 -36.89 -8.38 -51.54
C ALA A 148 -36.12 -8.16 -50.22
N MET A 149 -36.39 -9.01 -49.23
CA MET A 149 -35.57 -9.22 -48.03
C MET A 149 -34.18 -9.72 -48.43
N SER A 150 -33.16 -8.86 -48.32
CA SER A 150 -31.75 -9.24 -48.43
C SER A 150 -31.17 -9.39 -47.02
N SER A 151 -31.07 -10.66 -46.61
CA SER A 151 -30.41 -11.12 -45.39
C SER A 151 -28.95 -10.69 -45.40
N ALA A 152 -28.55 -9.88 -44.44
CA ALA A 152 -27.19 -9.41 -44.26
C ALA A 152 -26.24 -10.60 -44.03
N GLU A 153 -25.41 -10.86 -45.03
CA GLU A 153 -24.33 -11.83 -45.01
C GLU A 153 -23.38 -11.61 -43.82
N HIS A 154 -23.33 -12.63 -42.96
CA HIS A 154 -22.41 -12.79 -41.85
C HIS A 154 -21.11 -13.37 -42.41
N THR A 155 -20.12 -12.52 -42.69
CA THR A 155 -18.73 -12.97 -42.84
C THR A 155 -18.13 -13.07 -41.44
N ASP A 156 -18.23 -14.26 -40.86
CA ASP A 156 -17.24 -14.75 -39.90
C ASP A 156 -15.95 -15.01 -40.68
N ASP A 157 -14.93 -14.20 -40.42
CA ASP A 157 -13.55 -14.54 -40.76
C ASP A 157 -12.69 -14.30 -39.52
N ASP A 158 -11.92 -15.34 -39.25
CA ASP A 158 -11.07 -15.73 -38.14
C ASP A 158 -10.16 -14.66 -37.52
N ASP A 159 -9.98 -14.74 -36.19
CA ASP A 159 -8.68 -15.08 -35.61
C ASP A 159 -8.84 -15.36 -34.10
N ALA A 160 -8.97 -16.64 -33.81
CA ALA A 160 -8.71 -17.23 -32.50
C ALA A 160 -7.23 -17.61 -32.45
N SER A 161 -6.34 -16.68 -32.13
CA SER A 161 -5.00 -17.02 -31.64
C SER A 161 -4.41 -15.92 -30.77
N LEU A 162 -4.63 -16.02 -29.46
CA LEU A 162 -3.66 -15.71 -28.40
C LEU A 162 -4.22 -16.28 -27.09
N SER A 163 -4.25 -17.61 -27.03
CA SER A 163 -4.05 -18.33 -25.78
C SER A 163 -2.60 -18.09 -25.34
N ASP A 164 -2.41 -17.34 -24.26
CA ASP A 164 -1.11 -17.21 -23.59
C ASP A 164 -0.89 -18.48 -22.74
N PRO A 165 0.09 -19.35 -23.06
CA PRO A 165 0.32 -20.60 -22.36
C PRO A 165 1.45 -20.43 -21.33
N THR A 166 1.27 -19.58 -20.32
CA THR A 166 2.22 -19.49 -19.20
C THR A 166 1.53 -19.25 -17.84
N LEU A 167 0.58 -20.11 -17.47
CA LEU A 167 0.29 -20.37 -16.06
C LEU A 167 0.19 -21.88 -15.84
N GLY A 168 1.30 -22.42 -15.34
CA GLY A 168 1.41 -23.80 -14.90
C GLY A 168 0.47 -24.11 -13.74
N LYS A 169 0.06 -25.37 -13.72
CA LYS A 169 -0.82 -26.00 -12.73
C LYS A 169 -0.12 -26.07 -11.38
N GLU A 170 -0.64 -25.39 -10.38
CA GLU A 170 -0.51 -25.77 -8.97
C GLU A 170 -1.93 -25.89 -8.43
N ALA A 171 -2.36 -27.13 -8.25
CA ALA A 171 -3.64 -27.49 -7.68
C ALA A 171 -3.53 -27.46 -6.16
N LEU A 172 -4.30 -26.61 -5.48
CA LEU A 172 -4.63 -26.80 -4.07
C LEU A 172 -6.14 -26.68 -3.89
N SER A 173 -6.75 -27.86 -3.92
CA SER A 173 -8.06 -28.18 -3.38
C SER A 173 -8.17 -27.64 -1.95
N THR A 174 -9.13 -26.75 -1.70
CA THR A 174 -9.64 -26.51 -0.34
C THR A 174 -11.14 -26.74 -0.36
N GLN A 175 -11.52 -27.93 0.09
CA GLN A 175 -12.90 -28.29 0.37
C GLN A 175 -13.40 -27.44 1.54
N SER A 176 -14.51 -26.75 1.34
CA SER A 176 -15.28 -26.12 2.42
C SER A 176 -15.93 -27.20 3.29
N ASN A 177 -15.34 -27.48 4.44
CA ASN A 177 -15.94 -28.32 5.48
C ASN A 177 -16.47 -27.39 6.59
N VAL A 178 -17.77 -27.09 6.53
CA VAL A 178 -18.47 -26.38 7.62
C VAL A 178 -18.87 -27.45 8.64
N ARG A 179 -18.14 -27.53 9.74
CA ARG A 179 -18.59 -28.25 10.94
C ARG A 179 -19.14 -27.24 11.93
N ASN A 180 -20.46 -27.28 12.05
CA ASN A 180 -21.19 -26.92 13.25
C ASN A 180 -20.79 -27.91 14.38
N GLU A 181 -21.11 -27.55 15.62
CA GLU A 181 -20.97 -28.30 16.89
C GLU A 181 -20.08 -27.54 17.90
N GLY A 182 -20.73 -26.72 18.74
CA GLY A 182 -20.16 -26.11 19.94
C GLY A 182 -21.10 -26.34 21.11
N GLU A 183 -21.19 -27.59 21.55
CA GLU A 183 -21.82 -28.00 22.80
C GLU A 183 -20.87 -27.75 23.98
N ALA A 184 -21.45 -27.33 25.10
CA ALA A 184 -20.79 -26.86 26.31
C ALA A 184 -20.01 -27.96 27.06
N VAL A 185 -18.84 -27.63 27.61
CA VAL A 185 -18.37 -28.19 28.90
C VAL A 185 -17.52 -27.16 29.65
N SER A 186 -17.94 -26.90 30.88
CA SER A 186 -17.29 -26.10 31.93
C SER A 186 -16.14 -26.84 32.61
N CYS A 187 -15.10 -26.10 33.02
CA CYS A 187 -14.36 -26.43 34.23
C CYS A 187 -13.89 -25.14 34.92
N ASN A 188 -14.44 -24.91 36.10
CA ASN A 188 -13.93 -23.96 37.08
C ASN A 188 -12.61 -24.50 37.62
N ASP A 189 -11.63 -23.62 37.88
CA ASP A 189 -10.95 -23.71 39.16
C ASP A 189 -10.28 -22.39 39.57
N SER A 190 -10.23 -22.23 40.88
CA SER A 190 -10.13 -20.97 41.59
C SER A 190 -8.70 -20.65 42.04
N LYS A 191 -8.39 -19.34 42.05
CA LYS A 191 -7.55 -18.61 43.03
C LYS A 191 -6.24 -19.24 43.52
N GLY A 192 -5.13 -18.55 43.23
CA GLY A 192 -3.89 -18.62 43.99
C GLY A 192 -3.06 -17.35 43.82
N ASP A 193 -3.15 -16.46 44.79
CA ASP A 193 -2.48 -15.16 44.94
C ASP A 193 -1.04 -15.35 45.46
N ILE A 194 -0.01 -14.77 44.82
CA ILE A 194 1.29 -14.52 45.48
C ILE A 194 2.03 -13.32 44.85
N THR A 195 2.20 -12.28 45.67
CA THR A 195 3.07 -11.12 45.47
C THR A 195 4.56 -11.47 45.54
N GLY A 196 5.43 -10.81 44.76
CA GLY A 196 6.85 -10.63 45.14
C GLY A 196 7.89 -10.58 44.02
N LYS A 197 8.41 -9.36 43.78
CA LYS A 197 9.82 -8.98 43.49
C LYS A 197 10.74 -9.95 42.72
N GLY A 198 11.41 -9.42 41.68
CA GLY A 198 12.78 -9.82 41.34
C GLY A 198 13.04 -9.97 39.84
N ASN A 199 13.80 -9.03 39.30
CA ASN A 199 14.30 -8.99 37.93
C ASN A 199 15.76 -9.50 37.92
N VAL A 200 16.07 -10.60 37.22
CA VAL A 200 17.42 -10.93 36.72
C VAL A 200 17.27 -11.76 35.45
N ILE A 201 17.76 -11.22 34.33
CA ILE A 201 17.94 -11.91 33.05
C ILE A 201 19.40 -12.38 33.05
N GLU A 202 19.62 -13.70 33.01
CA GLU A 202 20.93 -14.29 32.77
C GLU A 202 21.14 -14.52 31.27
N ASP A 203 22.22 -13.95 30.75
CA ASP A 203 22.82 -14.29 29.46
C ASP A 203 23.45 -15.69 29.53
N CYS A 204 23.26 -16.51 28.49
CA CYS A 204 24.16 -17.60 28.14
C CYS A 204 24.22 -17.76 26.61
N SER A 205 25.36 -17.35 26.09
CA SER A 205 25.95 -17.60 24.79
C SER A 205 26.04 -19.08 24.39
N ASN A 206 25.78 -19.38 23.12
CA ASN A 206 26.41 -20.36 22.21
C ASN A 206 25.66 -20.21 20.87
N GLY A 207 26.23 -19.92 19.70
CA GLY A 207 27.48 -20.37 19.11
C GLY A 207 27.09 -21.09 17.82
N ASP A 208 27.11 -20.41 16.67
CA ASP A 208 27.06 -21.10 15.39
C ASP A 208 27.81 -20.33 14.30
N GLN A 209 28.88 -20.97 13.84
CA GLN A 209 29.75 -20.53 12.76
C GLN A 209 29.14 -21.00 11.44
N GLN A 210 28.80 -20.09 10.53
CA GLN A 210 28.87 -20.42 9.11
C GLN A 210 29.55 -19.29 8.33
N ARG A 211 30.62 -19.71 7.66
CA ARG A 211 31.43 -19.00 6.70
C ARG A 211 30.60 -18.75 5.44
N SER A 212 30.76 -17.59 4.84
CA SER A 212 30.49 -17.41 3.42
C SER A 212 31.60 -16.52 2.84
N ASP A 213 32.56 -17.19 2.21
CA ASP A 213 33.51 -16.59 1.28
C ASP A 213 32.69 -16.02 0.10
N VAL A 214 32.83 -14.72 -0.17
CA VAL A 214 32.42 -14.13 -1.45
C VAL A 214 33.61 -13.33 -1.97
N GLU A 215 34.06 -13.77 -3.13
CA GLU A 215 35.24 -13.35 -3.86
C GLU A 215 35.20 -11.85 -4.18
N SER A 216 36.33 -11.17 -3.95
CA SER A 216 36.57 -9.80 -4.37
C SER A 216 36.99 -9.76 -5.84
N GLU A 217 36.07 -9.43 -6.75
CA GLU A 217 36.47 -8.97 -8.08
C GLU A 217 36.97 -7.52 -8.00
N ALA A 218 38.25 -7.34 -8.34
CA ALA A 218 38.90 -6.05 -8.43
C ALA A 218 38.44 -5.33 -9.72
N PHE A 219 37.64 -4.28 -9.57
CA PHE A 219 37.36 -3.34 -10.65
C PHE A 219 38.51 -2.32 -10.73
N ALA A 220 39.47 -2.56 -11.62
CA ALA A 220 40.51 -1.61 -11.97
C ALA A 220 39.91 -0.46 -12.79
N GLY A 221 39.76 0.71 -12.16
CA GLY A 221 39.42 1.96 -12.84
C GLY A 221 40.68 2.75 -13.14
N ASP A 222 41.09 2.77 -14.41
CA ASP A 222 42.06 3.71 -14.97
C ASP A 222 41.61 5.16 -14.72
N ILE A 223 42.42 5.94 -14.01
CA ILE A 223 42.32 7.39 -13.97
C ILE A 223 43.51 7.95 -14.74
N SER A 224 43.33 8.13 -16.04
CA SER A 224 44.17 8.98 -16.87
C SER A 224 43.78 10.44 -16.62
N ASN A 225 44.59 11.17 -15.85
CA ASN A 225 44.48 12.62 -15.79
C ASN A 225 45.63 13.26 -16.57
N SER A 226 45.25 13.83 -17.71
CA SER A 226 46.09 14.54 -18.66
C SER A 226 46.39 15.97 -18.18
N GLY A 227 47.68 16.30 -18.13
CA GLY A 227 48.25 17.60 -18.51
C GLY A 227 47.78 18.85 -17.77
N GLU A 228 48.57 19.28 -16.78
CA GLU A 228 48.61 20.70 -16.38
C GLU A 228 49.88 21.36 -16.92
N GLU A 229 49.67 22.40 -17.73
CA GLU A 229 50.66 23.27 -18.35
C GLU A 229 51.47 24.04 -17.30
N LYS A 230 52.79 24.07 -17.52
CA LYS A 230 53.71 24.99 -16.83
C LYS A 230 53.54 26.39 -17.41
N VAL A 231 53.26 27.37 -16.55
CA VAL A 231 53.43 28.80 -16.83
C VAL A 231 54.78 29.20 -16.23
N ASP A 232 55.74 29.51 -17.11
CA ASP A 232 57.08 29.96 -16.73
C ASP A 232 57.05 31.37 -16.11
N THR A 233 57.85 31.55 -15.07
CA THR A 233 58.25 32.84 -14.49
C THR A 233 59.45 33.43 -15.20
#